data_AF-A0CSQ7-F1
#
_entry.id   AF-A0CSQ7-F1
#
_cell.length_a   1.000
_cell.length_b   1.000
_cell.length_c   1.000
_cell.angle_alpha   90.00
_cell.angle_beta   90.00
_cell.angle_gamma   90.00
#
_symmetry.space_group_name_H-M   'P 1'
#
loop_
_entity.id
_entity.type
_entity.pdbx_description
1 polymer ?
#
loop_
_entity_poly.entity_id
_entity_poly.type
_entity_poly.pdbx_seq_one_letter_code
_entity_poly.pdbx_strand_id
1 'polypeptide(L)'
;MNPNEIFKVSAKQGTGVTELLNNIVTLIPPPQDHKELKCFLIDSWYVRDKGVVLLILMKGGYLKKGDQILSCAFKKKYDVFEVGLQSPENVPQERLEPGQVGYVMTNVKAANEARLGDTFRHPLSKTLPEAGFEEVKPLVYCGIYPEDPDDYAELNKSIFKLALTDPAVIIQKESSATLGNEYLCGFLGVLHMDVFRERLENEYNLSVILISTSVPYKAILRDGKEVMVENAILAPDAAVIKHYEQPMAIATIMCPEEYSATIFQLCDARNGRIVDQEKYDKQDRYTFKFPLNEIIQDLFDKIKSATKGYGKHCQIVNAFMYDPVDALSFMVPEERAHQLGKKICQRLKDNIPQHLFVVSIQAKVGGKVIAAEKIGSTGKNVTANVMEGITPER
;
A
#
# COMPACT_ATOMS: atom_id res chain seq x y z
N MET A 1 20.34 19.34 17.04
CA MET A 1 19.95 20.57 16.31
C MET A 1 20.40 21.77 17.11
N ASN A 2 20.97 22.78 16.47
CA ASN A 2 21.36 24.03 17.13
C ASN A 2 20.08 24.84 17.42
N PRO A 3 19.76 25.18 18.68
CA PRO A 3 18.51 25.89 19.01
C PRO A 3 18.37 27.25 18.31
N ASN A 4 19.49 27.85 17.90
CA ASN A 4 19.52 29.15 17.22
C ASN A 4 19.13 29.07 15.73
N GLU A 5 19.03 27.86 15.17
CA GLU A 5 18.59 27.62 13.78
C GLU A 5 17.08 27.31 13.72
N ILE A 6 16.36 27.40 14.85
CA ILE A 6 14.93 27.11 14.93
C ILE A 6 14.12 28.40 14.78
N PHE A 7 13.45 28.55 13.64
CA PHE A 7 12.55 29.68 13.38
C PHE A 7 11.22 29.52 14.13
N LYS A 8 10.82 30.57 14.85
CA LYS A 8 9.53 30.61 15.57
C LYS A 8 8.50 31.34 14.69
N VAL A 9 7.54 30.59 14.17
CA VAL A 9 6.54 31.11 13.23
C VAL A 9 5.12 30.84 13.75
N SER A 10 4.22 31.79 13.58
CA SER A 10 2.80 31.67 13.96
C SER A 10 1.90 31.83 12.74
N ALA A 11 1.27 30.74 12.31
CA ALA A 11 0.34 30.77 11.17
C ALA A 11 -0.90 31.65 11.43
N LYS A 12 -1.38 31.71 12.68
CA LYS A 12 -2.57 32.49 13.04
C LYS A 12 -2.31 34.00 13.08
N GLN A 13 -1.12 34.40 13.52
CA GLN A 13 -0.76 35.82 13.70
C GLN A 13 0.09 36.38 12.56
N GLY A 14 0.62 35.52 11.68
CA GLY A 14 1.56 35.91 10.63
C GLY A 14 2.98 36.23 11.14
N THR A 15 3.22 36.13 12.45
CA THR A 15 4.51 36.43 13.07
C THR A 15 5.59 35.48 12.54
N GLY A 16 6.72 36.04 12.09
CA GLY A 16 7.90 35.28 11.65
C GLY A 16 7.86 34.76 10.21
N VAL A 17 6.77 34.97 9.45
CA VAL A 17 6.63 34.46 8.07
C VAL A 17 7.59 35.16 7.12
N THR A 18 7.65 36.50 7.14
CA THR A 18 8.56 37.28 6.26
C THR A 18 10.02 36.97 6.56
N GLU A 19 10.36 36.83 7.83
CA GLU A 19 11.71 36.46 8.27
C GLU A 19 12.07 35.04 7.81
N LEU A 20 11.14 34.09 7.91
CA LEU A 20 11.33 32.74 7.38
C LEU A 20 11.59 32.77 5.87
N LEU A 21 10.80 33.52 5.08
CA LEU A 21 10.99 33.64 3.64
C LEU A 21 12.36 34.23 3.28
N ASN A 22 12.80 35.28 3.99
CA ASN A 22 14.12 35.85 3.80
C ASN A 22 15.23 34.85 4.14
N ASN A 23 15.07 34.09 5.22
CA ASN A 23 16.04 33.08 5.63
C ASN A 23 16.08 31.88 4.67
N ILE A 24 14.95 31.50 4.06
CA ILE A 24 14.93 30.49 3.00
C ILE A 24 15.81 30.94 1.83
N VAL A 25 15.74 32.22 1.44
CA VAL A 25 16.56 32.78 0.36
C VAL A 25 18.05 32.81 0.71
N THR A 26 18.41 33.05 1.98
CA THR A 26 19.82 33.14 2.39
C THR A 26 20.45 31.79 2.75
N LEU A 27 19.68 30.85 3.28
CA LEU A 27 20.17 29.56 3.76
C LEU A 27 20.13 28.46 2.69
N ILE A 28 19.13 28.48 1.80
CA ILE A 28 19.03 27.47 0.75
C ILE A 28 19.90 27.89 -0.44
N PRO A 29 20.90 27.08 -0.84
CA PRO A 29 21.74 27.42 -1.96
C PRO A 29 20.91 27.45 -3.26
N PRO A 30 21.27 28.33 -4.21
CA PRO A 30 20.61 28.36 -5.51
C PRO A 30 20.82 27.02 -6.25
N PRO A 31 19.89 26.62 -7.13
CA PRO A 31 20.00 25.41 -7.92
C PRO A 31 21.23 25.46 -8.85
N GLN A 32 21.87 24.31 -9.06
CA GLN A 32 23.00 24.17 -9.97
C GLN A 32 22.53 23.76 -11.37
N ASP A 33 23.14 24.33 -12.41
CA ASP A 33 22.86 23.97 -13.81
C ASP A 33 23.85 22.92 -14.32
N HIS A 34 23.33 21.75 -14.70
CA HIS A 34 24.11 20.65 -15.28
C HIS A 34 24.38 20.79 -16.80
N LYS A 35 23.98 21.90 -17.44
CA LYS A 35 24.12 22.26 -18.87
C LYS A 35 23.37 21.36 -19.86
N GLU A 36 23.44 20.05 -19.71
CA GLU A 36 22.66 19.10 -20.52
C GLU A 36 21.22 18.99 -20.00
N LEU A 37 20.25 18.81 -20.91
CA LEU A 37 18.85 18.60 -20.54
C LEU A 37 18.73 17.39 -19.62
N LYS A 38 18.39 17.68 -18.37
CA LYS A 38 18.11 16.70 -17.33
C LYS A 38 16.97 17.21 -16.49
N CYS A 39 15.86 16.48 -16.46
CA CYS A 39 14.73 16.78 -15.59
C CYS A 39 14.23 15.53 -14.87
N PHE A 40 13.75 15.74 -13.65
CA PHE A 40 13.35 14.69 -12.72
C PHE A 40 11.85 14.75 -12.50
N LEU A 41 11.17 13.61 -12.64
CA LEU A 41 9.74 13.52 -12.42
C LEU A 41 9.44 13.52 -10.92
N ILE A 42 8.81 14.58 -10.42
CA ILE A 42 8.41 14.70 -9.02
C ILE A 42 7.04 14.08 -8.79
N ASP A 43 6.08 14.43 -9.66
CA ASP A 43 4.68 14.03 -9.55
C ASP A 43 4.03 13.92 -10.93
N SER A 44 2.91 13.23 -11.04
CA SER A 44 2.11 13.16 -12.26
C SER A 44 0.64 12.95 -11.96
N TRP A 45 -0.23 13.58 -12.73
CA TRP A 45 -1.67 13.38 -12.60
C TRP A 45 -2.36 13.38 -13.97
N TYR A 46 -3.54 12.78 -14.02
CA TYR A 46 -4.34 12.72 -15.23
C TYR A 46 -5.36 13.86 -15.30
N VAL A 47 -5.45 14.53 -16.45
CA VAL A 47 -6.45 15.55 -16.76
C VAL A 47 -7.25 15.11 -17.97
N ARG A 48 -8.59 15.07 -17.85
CA ARG A 48 -9.52 14.45 -18.82
C ARG A 48 -9.29 14.90 -20.29
N ASP A 49 -8.97 16.18 -20.50
CA ASP A 49 -8.82 16.74 -21.86
C ASP A 49 -7.36 16.94 -22.29
N LYS A 50 -6.42 16.84 -21.34
CA LYS A 50 -5.00 17.14 -21.57
C LYS A 50 -4.08 15.92 -21.44
N GLY A 51 -4.62 14.78 -21.01
CA GLY A 51 -3.86 13.57 -20.76
C GLY A 51 -3.06 13.65 -19.46
N VAL A 52 -1.92 12.95 -19.42
CA VAL A 52 -1.05 12.93 -18.24
C VAL A 52 -0.20 14.20 -18.21
N VAL A 53 -0.31 14.94 -17.11
CA VAL A 53 0.52 16.11 -16.81
C VAL A 53 1.65 15.67 -15.87
N LEU A 54 2.88 16.03 -16.23
CA LEU A 54 4.08 15.69 -15.47
C LEU A 54 4.58 16.92 -14.73
N LEU A 55 4.81 16.83 -13.43
CA LEU A 55 5.51 17.84 -12.64
C LEU A 55 6.98 17.49 -12.56
N ILE A 56 7.81 18.31 -13.19
CA ILE A 56 9.25 18.05 -13.30
C ILE A 56 10.07 19.12 -12.58
N LEU A 57 11.18 18.67 -12.00
CA LEU A 57 12.27 19.54 -11.57
C LEU A 57 13.33 19.57 -12.65
N MET A 58 13.59 20.75 -13.21
CA MET A 58 14.71 20.95 -14.11
C MET A 58 16.02 20.96 -13.33
N LYS A 59 16.96 20.07 -13.68
CA LYS A 59 18.31 20.03 -13.10
C LYS A 59 19.35 20.64 -14.04
N GLY A 60 19.18 20.49 -15.34
CA GLY A 60 20.09 21.08 -16.31
C GLY A 60 19.45 21.26 -17.66
N GLY A 61 20.04 22.17 -18.44
CA GLY A 61 19.52 22.56 -19.75
C GLY A 61 18.13 23.21 -19.66
N TYR A 62 17.47 23.34 -20.81
CA TYR A 62 16.13 23.91 -20.88
C TYR A 62 15.19 22.97 -21.63
N LEU A 63 13.90 23.08 -21.34
CA LEU A 63 12.85 22.33 -22.02
C LEU A 63 11.82 23.29 -22.60
N LYS A 64 11.54 23.20 -23.89
CA LYS A 64 10.51 24.03 -24.55
C LYS A 64 9.45 23.18 -25.26
N LYS A 65 8.36 23.83 -25.62
CA LYS A 65 7.35 23.25 -26.51
C LYS A 65 7.97 22.77 -27.83
N GLY A 66 7.61 21.56 -28.26
CA GLY A 66 8.09 20.93 -29.48
C GLY A 66 9.37 20.12 -29.31
N ASP A 67 10.00 20.14 -28.13
CA ASP A 67 11.13 19.27 -27.84
C ASP A 67 10.69 17.81 -27.67
N GLN A 68 11.65 16.91 -27.84
CA GLN A 68 11.46 15.48 -27.57
C GLN A 68 12.32 15.08 -26.37
N ILE A 69 11.72 14.35 -25.43
CA ILE A 69 12.39 13.83 -24.24
C ILE A 69 12.40 12.31 -24.26
N LEU A 70 13.42 11.70 -23.65
CA LEU A 70 13.55 10.26 -23.49
C LEU A 70 13.52 9.92 -22.01
N SER A 71 12.60 9.04 -21.61
CA SER A 71 12.59 8.41 -20.29
C SER A 71 13.77 7.46 -20.15
N CYS A 72 14.56 7.61 -19.07
CA CYS A 72 15.64 6.69 -18.77
C CYS A 72 15.13 5.34 -18.26
N ALA A 73 14.05 5.32 -17.47
CA ALA A 73 13.46 4.08 -16.94
C ALA A 73 12.84 3.20 -18.04
N PHE A 74 12.00 3.79 -18.90
CA PHE A 74 11.24 3.05 -19.92
C PHE A 74 11.89 3.03 -21.30
N LYS A 75 12.92 3.85 -21.52
CA LYS A 75 13.58 4.04 -22.84
C LYS A 75 12.59 4.44 -23.94
N LYS A 76 11.50 5.11 -23.56
CA LYS A 76 10.46 5.64 -24.46
C LYS A 76 10.67 7.13 -24.71
N LYS A 77 10.34 7.56 -25.92
CA LYS A 77 10.39 8.96 -26.35
C LYS A 77 9.01 9.59 -26.20
N TYR A 78 9.00 10.84 -25.74
CA TYR A 78 7.80 11.64 -25.57
C TYR A 78 7.98 13.00 -26.21
N ASP A 79 6.93 13.48 -26.86
CA ASP A 79 6.91 14.80 -27.50
C ASP A 79 6.25 15.81 -26.56
N VAL A 80 6.87 16.97 -26.39
CA VAL A 80 6.42 18.01 -25.46
C VAL A 80 5.47 18.96 -26.17
N PHE A 81 4.23 19.05 -25.68
CA PHE A 81 3.18 19.90 -26.24
C PHE A 81 3.09 21.27 -25.57
N GLU A 82 3.35 21.31 -24.26
CA GLU A 82 3.25 22.51 -23.44
C GLU A 82 4.17 22.37 -22.22
N VAL A 83 4.74 23.49 -21.79
CA VAL A 83 5.49 23.61 -20.55
C VAL A 83 5.01 24.85 -19.80
N GLY A 84 5.07 24.83 -18.48
CA GLY A 84 4.68 25.99 -17.69
C GLY A 84 4.96 25.85 -16.20
N LEU A 85 4.64 26.90 -15.46
CA LEU A 85 4.80 26.95 -14.00
C LEU A 85 3.43 26.90 -13.33
N GLN A 86 3.38 26.38 -12.10
CA GLN A 86 2.18 26.45 -11.25
C GLN A 86 2.31 27.59 -10.25
N SER A 87 1.39 28.55 -10.30
CA SER A 87 1.36 29.67 -9.35
C SER A 87 -0.03 30.28 -9.18
N PRO A 88 -0.91 29.71 -8.33
CA PRO A 88 -1.09 28.28 -8.09
C PRO A 88 -1.74 27.57 -9.31
N GLU A 89 -2.33 28.35 -10.22
CA GLU A 89 -2.86 27.86 -11.49
C GLU A 89 -1.75 27.63 -12.51
N ASN A 90 -2.06 26.86 -13.56
CA ASN A 90 -1.12 26.55 -14.63
C ASN A 90 -0.91 27.79 -15.53
N VAL A 91 0.30 28.35 -15.50
CA VAL A 91 0.71 29.46 -16.36
C VAL A 91 1.68 28.93 -17.42
N PRO A 92 1.27 28.85 -18.70
CA PRO A 92 2.15 28.42 -19.79
C PRO A 92 3.39 29.31 -19.89
N GLN A 93 4.54 28.71 -20.17
CA GLN A 93 5.82 29.41 -20.39
C GLN A 93 6.41 29.00 -21.73
N GLU A 94 7.33 29.81 -22.26
CA GLU A 94 8.04 29.47 -23.50
C GLU A 94 9.01 28.30 -23.29
N ARG A 95 9.68 28.28 -22.12
CA ARG A 95 10.63 27.23 -21.72
C ARG A 95 10.71 27.12 -20.20
N LEU A 96 11.11 25.94 -19.73
CA LEU A 96 11.55 25.70 -18.36
C LEU A 96 13.07 25.72 -18.28
N GLU A 97 13.58 26.44 -17.31
CA GLU A 97 15.01 26.68 -17.06
C GLU A 97 15.55 25.80 -15.93
N PRO A 98 16.87 25.60 -15.83
CA PRO A 98 17.49 24.87 -14.71
C PRO A 98 17.05 25.42 -13.35
N GLY A 99 16.69 24.52 -12.44
CA GLY A 99 16.22 24.84 -11.10
C GLY A 99 14.73 25.12 -10.97
N GLN A 100 14.00 25.29 -12.08
CA GLN A 100 12.55 25.49 -12.04
C GLN A 100 11.81 24.18 -11.81
N VAL A 101 10.71 24.26 -11.06
CA VAL A 101 9.71 23.20 -10.94
C VAL A 101 8.49 23.63 -11.75
N GLY A 102 8.12 22.83 -12.75
CA GLY A 102 7.08 23.17 -13.70
C GLY A 102 6.31 21.96 -14.19
N TYR A 103 5.14 22.21 -14.77
CA TYR A 103 4.36 21.16 -15.41
C TYR A 103 4.75 21.03 -16.89
N VAL A 104 4.64 19.81 -17.40
CA VAL A 104 4.89 19.46 -18.80
C VAL A 104 3.77 18.56 -19.29
N MET A 105 3.21 18.91 -20.44
CA MET A 105 2.22 18.09 -21.13
C MET A 105 2.89 17.37 -22.28
N THR A 106 2.67 16.06 -22.34
CA THR A 106 3.31 15.18 -23.32
C THR A 106 2.29 14.23 -23.95
N ASN A 107 2.73 13.40 -24.89
CA ASN A 107 1.94 12.32 -25.47
C ASN A 107 1.89 11.03 -24.62
N VAL A 108 2.27 11.10 -23.34
CA VAL A 108 2.13 9.98 -22.39
C VAL A 108 0.64 9.63 -22.26
N LYS A 109 0.29 8.37 -22.55
CA LYS A 109 -1.11 7.91 -22.56
C LYS A 109 -1.58 7.41 -21.20
N ALA A 110 -0.66 6.87 -20.41
CA ALA A 110 -0.98 6.28 -19.12
C ALA A 110 0.05 6.72 -18.08
N ALA A 111 -0.41 7.05 -16.87
CA ALA A 111 0.47 7.48 -15.78
C ALA A 111 1.51 6.41 -15.42
N ASN A 112 1.21 5.12 -15.68
CA ASN A 112 2.16 4.03 -15.49
C ASN A 112 3.39 4.08 -16.43
N GLU A 113 3.35 4.85 -17.51
CA GLU A 113 4.50 5.08 -18.42
C GLU A 113 5.43 6.21 -17.93
N ALA A 114 5.04 6.89 -16.83
CA ALA A 114 5.77 7.98 -16.20
C ALA A 114 5.85 7.72 -14.69
N ARG A 115 6.92 7.04 -14.26
CA ARG A 115 7.12 6.67 -12.86
C ARG A 115 7.79 7.79 -12.08
N LEU A 116 7.27 8.07 -10.88
CA LEU A 116 7.88 9.04 -9.97
C LEU A 116 9.36 8.71 -9.77
N GLY A 117 10.19 9.73 -9.88
CA GLY A 117 11.64 9.62 -9.84
C GLY A 117 12.35 9.24 -11.14
N ASP A 118 11.61 9.03 -12.24
CA ASP A 118 12.25 8.85 -13.54
C ASP A 118 12.99 10.13 -13.97
N THR A 119 14.07 9.94 -14.71
CA THR A 119 14.87 11.02 -15.27
C THR A 119 14.61 11.12 -16.76
N PHE A 120 14.16 12.28 -17.21
CA PHE A 120 14.03 12.61 -18.62
C PHE A 120 15.29 13.34 -19.11
N ARG A 121 15.72 12.99 -20.32
CA ARG A 121 16.88 13.59 -20.99
C ARG A 121 16.61 13.79 -22.47
N HIS A 122 17.46 14.55 -23.13
CA HIS A 122 17.41 14.64 -24.58
C HIS A 122 17.75 13.25 -25.21
N PRO A 123 17.03 12.79 -26.26
CA PRO A 123 17.25 11.48 -26.88
C PRO A 123 18.67 11.25 -27.39
N LEU A 124 19.32 12.31 -27.88
CA LEU A 124 20.70 12.27 -28.38
C LEU A 124 21.76 12.39 -27.26
N SER A 125 21.35 12.74 -26.05
CA SER A 125 22.29 12.91 -24.94
C SER A 125 22.80 11.55 -24.43
N LYS A 126 23.92 11.55 -23.71
CA LYS A 126 24.42 10.40 -22.93
C LYS A 126 24.28 10.61 -21.42
N THR A 127 23.55 11.64 -20.99
CA THR A 127 23.30 11.93 -19.57
C THR A 127 22.79 10.69 -18.85
N LEU A 128 23.41 10.36 -17.71
CA LEU A 128 22.99 9.25 -16.87
C LEU A 128 21.73 9.63 -16.05
N PRO A 129 20.84 8.66 -15.76
CA PRO A 129 19.72 8.88 -14.86
C PRO A 129 20.21 9.33 -13.48
N GLU A 130 19.37 10.06 -12.76
CA GLU A 130 19.64 10.37 -11.36
C GLU A 130 19.66 9.09 -10.51
N ALA A 131 20.56 9.04 -9.55
CA ALA A 131 20.59 7.95 -8.58
C ALA A 131 19.39 8.05 -7.64
N GLY A 132 18.86 6.90 -7.21
CA GLY A 132 17.73 6.84 -6.26
C GLY A 132 16.38 6.54 -6.88
N PHE A 133 16.31 6.25 -8.20
CA PHE A 133 15.12 5.64 -8.78
C PHE A 133 15.02 4.18 -8.34
N GLU A 134 14.08 3.90 -7.44
CA GLU A 134 13.65 2.55 -7.10
C GLU A 134 12.17 2.39 -7.47
N GLU A 135 11.84 1.25 -8.10
CA GLU A 135 10.46 0.90 -8.33
C GLU A 135 9.76 0.69 -7.00
N VAL A 136 8.75 1.51 -6.72
CA VAL A 136 7.96 1.38 -5.50
C VAL A 136 7.13 0.09 -5.61
N LYS A 137 7.44 -0.88 -4.75
CA LYS A 137 6.74 -2.16 -4.70
C LYS A 137 5.60 -2.08 -3.68
N PRO A 138 4.41 -2.63 -3.98
CA PRO A 138 3.37 -2.77 -2.99
C PRO A 138 3.83 -3.56 -1.77
N LEU A 139 3.48 -3.07 -0.59
CA LEU A 139 3.76 -3.70 0.69
C LEU A 139 2.57 -4.53 1.18
N VAL A 140 1.35 -4.17 0.74
CA VAL A 140 0.09 -4.79 1.15
C VAL A 140 -0.71 -5.13 -0.08
N TYR A 141 -1.29 -6.32 -0.12
CA TYR A 141 -2.27 -6.71 -1.13
C TYR A 141 -3.62 -6.99 -0.46
N CYS A 142 -4.72 -6.65 -1.12
CA CYS A 142 -6.05 -7.06 -0.68
C CYS A 142 -6.95 -7.37 -1.89
N GLY A 143 -7.88 -8.31 -1.69
CA GLY A 143 -8.96 -8.55 -2.64
C GLY A 143 -10.02 -7.47 -2.50
N ILE A 144 -10.45 -6.88 -3.61
CA ILE A 144 -11.55 -5.92 -3.67
C ILE A 144 -12.70 -6.56 -4.44
N TYR A 145 -13.85 -6.59 -3.78
CA TYR A 145 -15.09 -7.15 -4.32
C TYR A 145 -16.24 -6.16 -4.09
N PRO A 146 -17.16 -5.94 -5.04
CA PRO A 146 -18.29 -5.04 -4.81
C PRO A 146 -19.27 -5.66 -3.82
N GLU A 147 -19.92 -4.85 -2.98
CA GLU A 147 -20.94 -5.37 -2.06
C GLU A 147 -22.14 -5.96 -2.84
N ASP A 148 -22.54 -5.30 -3.93
CA ASP A 148 -23.52 -5.80 -4.89
C ASP A 148 -22.81 -6.43 -6.12
N PRO A 149 -23.07 -7.71 -6.44
CA PRO A 149 -22.52 -8.34 -7.65
C PRO A 149 -22.85 -7.61 -8.96
N ASP A 150 -23.96 -6.89 -9.04
CA ASP A 150 -24.36 -6.15 -10.25
C ASP A 150 -23.43 -4.95 -10.54
N ASP A 151 -22.76 -4.43 -9.52
CA ASP A 151 -21.80 -3.31 -9.63
C ASP A 151 -20.43 -3.74 -10.15
N TYR A 152 -20.19 -5.02 -10.39
CA TYR A 152 -18.89 -5.53 -10.86
C TYR A 152 -18.40 -4.84 -12.14
N ALA A 153 -19.31 -4.57 -13.08
CA ALA A 153 -18.98 -3.89 -14.33
C ALA A 153 -18.53 -2.44 -14.13
N GLU A 154 -19.10 -1.76 -13.13
CA GLU A 154 -18.72 -0.39 -12.79
C GLU A 154 -17.45 -0.36 -11.94
N LEU A 155 -17.30 -1.29 -11.01
CA LEU A 155 -16.06 -1.49 -10.25
C LEU A 155 -14.85 -1.67 -11.18
N ASN A 156 -14.99 -2.49 -12.23
CA ASN A 156 -13.94 -2.67 -13.22
C ASN A 156 -13.48 -1.34 -13.82
N LYS A 157 -14.41 -0.48 -14.26
CA LYS A 157 -14.06 0.81 -14.86
C LYS A 157 -13.45 1.76 -13.83
N SER A 158 -14.05 1.83 -12.65
CA SER A 158 -13.68 2.78 -11.60
C SER A 158 -12.31 2.48 -11.01
N ILE A 159 -11.97 1.20 -10.76
CA ILE A 159 -10.65 0.78 -10.28
C ILE A 159 -9.54 1.20 -11.26
N PHE A 160 -9.69 0.90 -12.55
CA PHE A 160 -8.68 1.27 -13.54
C PHE A 160 -8.59 2.78 -13.74
N LYS A 161 -9.71 3.50 -13.68
CA LYS A 161 -9.74 4.96 -13.78
C LYS A 161 -9.07 5.62 -12.58
N LEU A 162 -9.28 5.09 -11.38
CA LEU A 162 -8.66 5.58 -10.16
C LEU A 162 -7.14 5.35 -10.19
N ALA A 163 -6.69 4.18 -10.67
CA ALA A 163 -5.28 3.87 -10.85
C ALA A 163 -4.57 4.73 -11.92
N LEU A 164 -5.29 5.44 -12.80
CA LEU A 164 -4.67 6.47 -13.65
C LEU A 164 -4.17 7.68 -12.85
N THR A 165 -4.77 7.93 -11.69
CA THR A 165 -4.36 9.00 -10.77
C THR A 165 -3.44 8.52 -9.66
N ASP A 166 -3.34 7.21 -9.47
CA ASP A 166 -2.53 6.58 -8.42
C ASP A 166 -1.60 5.52 -9.02
N PRO A 167 -0.39 5.92 -9.50
CA PRO A 167 0.54 5.01 -10.17
C PRO A 167 1.17 3.99 -9.21
N ALA A 168 0.95 4.11 -7.90
CA ALA A 168 1.47 3.17 -6.91
C ALA A 168 0.56 1.95 -6.71
N VAL A 169 -0.69 2.01 -7.17
CA VAL A 169 -1.63 0.89 -7.08
C VAL A 169 -1.39 -0.11 -8.21
N ILE A 170 -1.19 -1.37 -7.85
CA ILE A 170 -1.12 -2.48 -8.81
C ILE A 170 -2.46 -3.20 -8.79
N ILE A 171 -3.04 -3.47 -9.96
CA ILE A 171 -4.33 -4.16 -10.09
C ILE A 171 -4.13 -5.44 -10.89
N GLN A 172 -4.57 -6.56 -10.33
CA GLN A 172 -4.62 -7.85 -10.99
C GLN A 172 -6.04 -8.38 -10.93
N LYS A 173 -6.53 -8.96 -12.03
CA LYS A 173 -7.83 -9.63 -12.04
C LYS A 173 -7.65 -11.07 -11.59
N GLU A 174 -8.38 -11.46 -10.55
CA GLU A 174 -8.37 -12.81 -9.99
C GLU A 174 -9.79 -13.39 -10.06
N SER A 175 -9.89 -14.72 -10.08
CA SER A 175 -11.19 -15.42 -10.08
C SER A 175 -11.17 -16.44 -8.96
N SER A 176 -12.03 -16.22 -7.97
CA SER A 176 -12.23 -17.12 -6.85
C SER A 176 -13.39 -18.06 -7.12
N ALA A 177 -13.24 -19.34 -6.73
CA ALA A 177 -14.29 -20.34 -6.87
C ALA A 177 -15.54 -20.06 -6.00
N THR A 178 -15.38 -19.24 -4.95
CA THR A 178 -16.43 -18.98 -3.95
C THR A 178 -17.09 -17.61 -4.14
N LEU A 179 -16.33 -16.60 -4.53
CA LEU A 179 -16.79 -15.20 -4.65
C LEU A 179 -16.90 -14.72 -6.10
N GLY A 180 -16.48 -15.53 -7.08
CA GLY A 180 -16.47 -15.11 -8.48
C GLY A 180 -15.27 -14.24 -8.81
N ASN A 181 -15.44 -13.29 -9.73
CA ASN A 181 -14.33 -12.42 -10.16
C ASN A 181 -14.02 -11.37 -9.10
N GLU A 182 -12.75 -11.24 -8.74
CA GLU A 182 -12.25 -10.26 -7.78
C GLU A 182 -11.05 -9.47 -8.35
N TYR A 183 -10.72 -8.36 -7.72
CA TYR A 183 -9.52 -7.59 -8.04
C TYR A 183 -8.52 -7.71 -6.90
N LEU A 184 -7.36 -8.32 -7.15
CA LEU A 184 -6.24 -8.28 -6.23
C LEU A 184 -5.50 -6.95 -6.45
N CYS A 185 -5.58 -6.07 -5.46
CA CYS A 185 -4.97 -4.74 -5.51
C CYS A 185 -3.80 -4.64 -4.54
N GLY A 186 -2.66 -4.15 -5.02
CA GLY A 186 -1.45 -3.88 -4.24
C GLY A 186 -1.32 -2.40 -3.88
N PHE A 187 -0.99 -2.12 -2.62
CA PHE A 187 -0.87 -0.78 -2.03
C PHE A 187 0.46 -0.59 -1.30
N LEU A 188 0.85 0.67 -1.11
CA LEU A 188 2.03 1.08 -0.34
C LEU A 188 1.90 0.86 1.16
N GLY A 189 0.67 0.67 1.65
CA GLY A 189 0.37 0.52 3.06
C GLY A 189 -1.13 0.52 3.32
N VAL A 190 -1.52 0.29 4.56
CA VAL A 190 -2.93 0.20 4.99
C VAL A 190 -3.66 1.52 4.77
N LEU A 191 -3.03 2.66 5.11
CA LEU A 191 -3.65 3.97 4.88
C LEU A 191 -3.90 4.25 3.40
N HIS A 192 -2.97 3.85 2.53
CA HIS A 192 -3.15 4.00 1.08
C HIS A 192 -4.33 3.14 0.59
N MET A 193 -4.44 1.90 1.07
CA MET A 193 -5.59 1.03 0.80
C MET A 193 -6.91 1.65 1.28
N ASP A 194 -6.95 2.19 2.50
CA ASP A 194 -8.16 2.80 3.06
C ASP A 194 -8.61 4.04 2.28
N VAL A 195 -7.67 4.91 1.92
CA VAL A 195 -7.95 6.08 1.06
C VAL A 195 -8.46 5.64 -0.31
N PHE A 196 -7.86 4.60 -0.90
CA PHE A 196 -8.30 4.10 -2.20
C PHE A 196 -9.74 3.55 -2.14
N ARG A 197 -10.08 2.80 -1.09
CA ARG A 197 -11.44 2.33 -0.82
C ARG A 197 -12.41 3.50 -0.65
N GLU A 198 -12.07 4.47 0.19
CA GLU A 198 -12.92 5.65 0.44
C GLU A 198 -13.15 6.46 -0.84
N ARG A 199 -12.15 6.54 -1.74
CA ARG A 199 -12.31 7.17 -3.06
C ARG A 199 -13.26 6.40 -3.97
N LEU A 200 -13.27 5.06 -3.95
CA LEU A 200 -14.25 4.28 -4.69
C LEU A 200 -15.69 4.54 -4.18
N GLU A 201 -15.87 4.62 -2.87
CA GLU A 201 -17.16 4.93 -2.25
C GLU A 201 -17.61 6.37 -2.57
N ASN A 202 -16.74 7.36 -2.34
CA ASN A 202 -17.11 8.78 -2.45
C ASN A 202 -17.14 9.31 -3.90
N GLU A 203 -16.22 8.90 -4.77
CA GLU A 203 -16.15 9.41 -6.15
C GLU A 203 -17.03 8.64 -7.13
N TYR A 204 -17.27 7.35 -6.86
CA TYR A 204 -17.96 6.44 -7.78
C TYR A 204 -19.24 5.83 -7.19
N ASN A 205 -19.56 6.11 -5.93
CA ASN A 205 -20.73 5.54 -5.22
C ASN A 205 -20.73 4.00 -5.24
N LEU A 206 -19.53 3.41 -5.10
CA LEU A 206 -19.35 1.96 -5.10
C LEU A 206 -18.98 1.49 -3.69
N SER A 207 -19.91 0.77 -3.05
CA SER A 207 -19.61 0.06 -1.81
C SER A 207 -18.79 -1.19 -2.12
N VAL A 208 -17.60 -1.29 -1.52
CA VAL A 208 -16.70 -2.42 -1.75
C VAL A 208 -16.32 -3.10 -0.45
N ILE A 209 -16.20 -4.42 -0.52
CA ILE A 209 -15.73 -5.29 0.53
C ILE A 209 -14.25 -5.57 0.28
N LEU A 210 -13.42 -5.30 1.29
CA LEU A 210 -12.00 -5.66 1.29
C LEU A 210 -11.83 -7.05 1.91
N ILE A 211 -11.33 -7.99 1.12
CA ILE A 211 -11.08 -9.38 1.50
C ILE A 211 -9.60 -9.53 1.81
N SER A 212 -9.29 -9.94 3.05
CA SER A 212 -7.97 -10.35 3.58
C SER A 212 -6.75 -9.58 3.06
N THR A 213 -6.10 -8.80 3.92
CA THR A 213 -4.81 -8.19 3.61
C THR A 213 -3.66 -9.21 3.69
N SER A 214 -2.91 -9.38 2.61
CA SER A 214 -1.67 -10.17 2.57
C SER A 214 -0.44 -9.28 2.36
N VAL A 215 0.74 -9.83 2.68
CA VAL A 215 2.04 -9.25 2.32
C VAL A 215 2.73 -10.17 1.33
N PRO A 216 3.52 -9.65 0.38
CA PRO A 216 4.24 -10.49 -0.56
C PRO A 216 5.41 -11.20 0.12
N TYR A 217 5.51 -12.51 -0.04
CA TYR A 217 6.63 -13.32 0.44
C TYR A 217 7.56 -13.67 -0.71
N LYS A 218 8.83 -13.93 -0.41
CA LYS A 218 9.78 -14.46 -1.38
C LYS A 218 9.91 -15.97 -1.19
N ALA A 219 9.51 -16.77 -2.16
CA ALA A 219 9.75 -18.21 -2.16
C ALA A 219 11.13 -18.50 -2.76
N ILE A 220 12.00 -19.16 -1.98
CA ILE A 220 13.27 -19.69 -2.47
C ILE A 220 13.03 -21.14 -2.89
N LEU A 221 13.14 -21.41 -4.19
CA LEU A 221 12.97 -22.74 -4.75
C LEU A 221 14.21 -23.61 -4.50
N ARG A 222 14.05 -24.93 -4.56
CA ARG A 222 15.14 -25.91 -4.40
C ARG A 222 16.18 -25.81 -5.51
N ASP A 223 15.80 -25.29 -6.69
CA ASP A 223 16.71 -24.99 -7.80
C ASP A 223 17.46 -23.66 -7.63
N GLY A 224 17.19 -22.93 -6.54
CA GLY A 224 17.80 -21.64 -6.22
C GLY A 224 17.11 -20.43 -6.85
N LYS A 225 16.03 -20.60 -7.62
CA LYS A 225 15.25 -19.46 -8.14
C LYS A 225 14.40 -18.83 -7.05
N GLU A 226 14.19 -17.53 -7.19
CA GLU A 226 13.36 -16.73 -6.29
C GLU A 226 12.04 -16.38 -7.00
N VAL A 227 10.92 -16.58 -6.31
CA VAL A 227 9.58 -16.23 -6.82
C VAL A 227 8.87 -15.38 -5.79
N MET A 228 8.32 -14.23 -6.20
CA MET A 228 7.46 -13.42 -5.33
C MET A 228 6.06 -14.04 -5.29
N VAL A 229 5.55 -14.25 -4.08
CA VAL A 229 4.24 -14.85 -3.81
C VAL A 229 3.38 -13.79 -3.14
N GLU A 230 2.51 -13.16 -3.92
CA GLU A 230 1.61 -12.08 -3.49
C GLU A 230 0.34 -12.63 -2.82
N ASN A 231 -0.12 -13.79 -3.32
CA ASN A 231 -1.26 -14.54 -2.82
C ASN A 231 -0.85 -16.00 -2.57
N ALA A 232 -1.34 -16.59 -1.47
CA ALA A 232 -1.09 -17.99 -1.13
C ALA A 232 -1.61 -18.97 -2.19
N ILE A 233 -2.65 -18.61 -2.94
CA ILE A 233 -3.20 -19.41 -4.03
C ILE A 233 -2.19 -19.55 -5.18
N LEU A 234 -1.37 -18.51 -5.39
CA LEU A 234 -0.35 -18.45 -6.44
C LEU A 234 1.00 -19.05 -5.99
N ALA A 235 1.07 -19.60 -4.79
CA ALA A 235 2.28 -20.22 -4.29
C ALA A 235 2.68 -21.43 -5.15
N PRO A 236 3.96 -21.58 -5.51
CA PRO A 236 4.46 -22.80 -6.14
C PRO A 236 4.19 -24.03 -5.27
N ASP A 237 4.24 -25.22 -5.88
CA ASP A 237 4.11 -26.48 -5.15
C ASP A 237 5.14 -26.56 -4.00
N ALA A 238 4.68 -26.91 -2.80
CA ALA A 238 5.54 -27.07 -1.63
C ALA A 238 6.73 -28.02 -1.88
N ALA A 239 6.58 -28.99 -2.80
CA ALA A 239 7.65 -29.91 -3.18
C ALA A 239 8.83 -29.23 -3.90
N VAL A 240 8.64 -28.07 -4.53
CA VAL A 240 9.73 -27.34 -5.21
C VAL A 240 10.33 -26.24 -4.33
N ILE A 241 9.73 -25.95 -3.16
CA ILE A 241 10.17 -24.89 -2.27
C ILE A 241 11.22 -25.39 -1.28
N LYS A 242 12.25 -24.59 -1.07
CA LYS A 242 13.27 -24.80 -0.04
C LYS A 242 12.85 -24.14 1.27
N HIS A 243 12.54 -22.85 1.22
CA HIS A 243 11.97 -22.07 2.31
C HIS A 243 11.35 -20.79 1.73
N TYR A 244 10.52 -20.11 2.51
CA TYR A 244 10.07 -18.76 2.19
C TYR A 244 10.93 -17.75 2.93
N GLU A 245 10.90 -16.51 2.50
CA GLU A 245 11.38 -15.37 3.26
C GLU A 245 10.26 -14.34 3.35
N GLN A 246 10.07 -13.79 4.54
CA GLN A 246 9.01 -12.81 4.82
C GLN A 246 9.56 -11.40 4.90
N PRO A 247 8.79 -10.39 4.47
CA PRO A 247 9.19 -8.99 4.62
C PRO A 247 9.20 -8.59 6.10
N MET A 248 10.31 -8.02 6.52
CA MET A 248 10.50 -7.47 7.86
C MET A 248 10.51 -5.94 7.80
N ALA A 249 9.84 -5.32 8.76
CA ALA A 249 9.76 -3.88 8.90
C ALA A 249 10.46 -3.41 10.18
N ILE A 250 11.10 -2.23 10.10
CA ILE A 250 11.59 -1.53 11.27
C ILE A 250 10.56 -0.49 11.67
N ALA A 251 10.10 -0.55 12.92
CA ALA A 251 9.19 0.43 13.47
C ALA A 251 9.90 1.20 14.59
N THR A 252 9.91 2.52 14.46
CA THR A 252 10.36 3.44 15.49
C THR A 252 9.15 4.01 16.21
N ILE A 253 9.06 3.77 17.52
CA ILE A 253 7.98 4.18 18.39
C ILE A 253 8.54 5.22 19.36
N MET A 254 7.98 6.43 19.34
CA MET A 254 8.29 7.46 20.33
C MET A 254 7.14 7.61 21.32
N CYS A 255 7.43 7.47 22.62
CA CYS A 255 6.43 7.58 23.67
C CYS A 255 7.05 8.02 25.01
N PRO A 256 6.26 8.59 25.93
CA PRO A 256 6.67 8.78 27.32
C PRO A 256 7.09 7.45 27.99
N GLU A 257 8.05 7.50 28.91
CA GLU A 257 8.58 6.32 29.63
C GLU A 257 7.47 5.55 30.38
N GLU A 258 6.43 6.25 30.84
CA GLU A 258 5.28 5.65 31.54
C GLU A 258 4.51 4.60 30.71
N TYR A 259 4.59 4.63 29.37
CA TYR A 259 3.94 3.65 28.49
C TYR A 259 4.87 2.57 27.95
N SER A 260 6.16 2.60 28.32
CA SER A 260 7.19 1.69 27.81
C SER A 260 6.83 0.21 27.99
N ALA A 261 6.42 -0.18 29.21
CA ALA A 261 6.03 -1.56 29.52
C ALA A 261 4.86 -2.05 28.65
N THR A 262 3.84 -1.23 28.46
CA THR A 262 2.69 -1.55 27.62
C THR A 262 3.08 -1.70 26.16
N ILE A 263 3.98 -0.85 25.66
CA ILE A 263 4.50 -0.95 24.29
C ILE A 263 5.31 -2.23 24.13
N PHE A 264 6.20 -2.57 25.06
CA PHE A 264 6.96 -3.81 24.99
C PHE A 264 6.05 -5.04 24.93
N GLN A 265 5.00 -5.09 25.76
CA GLN A 265 4.03 -6.19 25.74
C GLN A 265 3.28 -6.29 24.40
N LEU A 266 2.85 -5.16 23.83
CA LEU A 266 2.18 -5.13 22.53
C LEU A 266 3.12 -5.57 21.39
N CYS A 267 4.36 -5.11 21.42
CA CYS A 267 5.38 -5.44 20.43
C CYS A 267 5.78 -6.92 20.52
N ASP A 268 6.00 -7.45 21.72
CA ASP A 268 6.32 -8.86 21.96
C ASP A 268 5.18 -9.78 21.50
N ALA A 269 3.93 -9.40 21.80
CA ALA A 269 2.73 -10.07 21.28
C ALA A 269 2.56 -9.98 19.75
N ARG A 270 3.48 -9.35 19.02
CA ARG A 270 3.54 -9.29 17.55
C ARG A 270 4.89 -9.78 17.00
N ASN A 271 5.65 -10.54 17.80
CA ASN A 271 6.99 -11.03 17.46
C ASN A 271 7.98 -9.91 17.13
N GLY A 272 7.77 -8.73 17.75
CA GLY A 272 8.68 -7.61 17.66
C GLY A 272 9.94 -7.84 18.45
N ARG A 273 11.09 -7.69 17.80
CA ARG A 273 12.39 -7.74 18.46
C ARG A 273 12.93 -6.33 18.60
N ILE A 274 13.29 -5.93 19.82
CA ILE A 274 13.95 -4.64 20.02
C ILE A 274 15.30 -4.65 19.32
N VAL A 275 15.60 -3.57 18.61
CA VAL A 275 16.86 -3.35 17.89
C VAL A 275 17.67 -2.26 18.60
N ASP A 276 17.01 -1.18 19.00
CA ASP A 276 17.65 -0.02 19.60
C ASP A 276 16.70 0.68 20.59
N GLN A 277 17.28 1.35 21.59
CA GLN A 277 16.56 2.14 22.58
C GLN A 277 17.37 3.40 22.90
N GLU A 278 16.77 4.56 22.67
CA GLU A 278 17.32 5.85 23.06
C GLU A 278 16.38 6.56 24.04
N LYS A 279 16.94 7.00 25.16
CA LYS A 279 16.20 7.78 26.15
C LYS A 279 16.35 9.28 25.88
N TYR A 280 15.23 10.01 25.93
CA TYR A 280 15.24 11.47 25.92
C TYR A 280 14.44 12.01 27.12
N ASP A 281 14.65 13.27 27.48
CA ASP A 281 14.08 13.87 28.71
C ASP A 281 12.55 13.75 28.85
N LYS A 282 11.79 13.71 27.75
CA LYS A 282 10.32 13.68 27.77
C LYS A 282 9.70 12.51 27.01
N GLN A 283 10.45 11.87 26.14
CA GLN A 283 9.98 10.79 25.26
C GLN A 283 11.12 9.84 24.97
N ASP A 284 10.94 8.56 25.21
CA ASP A 284 11.88 7.55 24.76
C ASP A 284 11.59 7.17 23.31
N ARG A 285 12.64 6.79 22.60
CA ARG A 285 12.57 6.24 21.25
C ARG A 285 12.95 4.76 21.30
N TYR A 286 12.03 3.91 20.87
CA TYR A 286 12.21 2.48 20.78
C TYR A 286 12.18 2.05 19.32
N THR A 287 13.19 1.31 18.87
CA THR A 287 13.26 0.76 17.52
C THR A 287 13.08 -0.75 17.58
N PHE A 288 12.10 -1.27 16.86
CA PHE A 288 11.78 -2.69 16.81
C PHE A 288 11.82 -3.21 15.38
N LYS A 289 12.18 -4.50 15.21
CA LYS A 289 12.05 -5.25 13.96
C LYS A 289 10.86 -6.21 14.08
N PHE A 290 9.95 -6.17 13.12
CA PHE A 290 8.75 -7.02 13.08
C PHE A 290 8.59 -7.71 11.73
N PRO A 291 7.93 -8.88 11.69
CA PRO A 291 7.27 -9.36 10.49
C PRO A 291 6.20 -8.36 10.02
N LEU A 292 6.19 -7.99 8.74
CA LEU A 292 5.27 -6.96 8.22
C LEU A 292 3.79 -7.38 8.36
N ASN A 293 3.49 -8.67 8.19
CA ASN A 293 2.15 -9.24 8.36
C ASN A 293 1.55 -9.02 9.77
N GLU A 294 2.40 -8.94 10.79
CA GLU A 294 1.98 -8.73 12.19
C GLU A 294 1.65 -7.26 12.49
N ILE A 295 2.18 -6.32 11.70
CA ILE A 295 1.94 -4.87 11.89
C ILE A 295 0.62 -4.43 11.23
N ILE A 296 0.34 -4.93 10.02
CA ILE A 296 -0.73 -4.47 9.14
C ILE A 296 -2.13 -4.59 9.74
N GLN A 297 -2.36 -5.53 10.67
CA GLN A 297 -3.73 -5.86 11.10
C GLN A 297 -4.33 -4.89 12.13
N ASP A 298 -3.55 -4.30 13.03
CA ASP A 298 -4.07 -3.40 14.10
C ASP A 298 -3.00 -2.75 15.01
N LEU A 299 -1.71 -2.90 14.72
CA LEU A 299 -0.66 -2.52 15.69
C LEU A 299 -0.70 -1.01 16.01
N PHE A 300 -0.86 -0.19 14.97
CA PHE A 300 -0.89 1.27 15.13
C PHE A 300 -2.03 1.73 16.04
N ASP A 301 -3.25 1.23 15.80
CA ASP A 301 -4.43 1.59 16.58
C ASP A 301 -4.32 1.11 18.03
N LYS A 302 -3.75 -0.08 18.25
CA LYS A 302 -3.49 -0.61 19.59
C LYS A 302 -2.50 0.24 20.37
N ILE A 303 -1.40 0.65 19.74
CA ILE A 303 -0.41 1.53 20.38
C ILE A 303 -1.06 2.89 20.70
N LYS A 304 -1.80 3.47 19.75
CA LYS A 304 -2.47 4.76 19.95
C LYS A 304 -3.48 4.69 21.09
N SER A 305 -4.30 3.63 21.14
CA SER A 305 -5.26 3.41 22.23
C SER A 305 -4.59 3.20 23.58
N ALA A 306 -3.51 2.39 23.62
CA ALA A 306 -2.79 2.08 24.85
C ALA A 306 -2.02 3.27 25.43
N THR A 307 -1.60 4.21 24.57
CA THR A 307 -0.81 5.39 24.96
C THR A 307 -1.66 6.65 25.10
N LYS A 308 -3.00 6.57 25.13
CA LYS A 308 -3.91 7.73 25.14
C LYS A 308 -3.63 8.75 24.02
N GLY A 309 -3.12 8.26 22.89
CA GLY A 309 -2.72 9.09 21.76
C GLY A 309 -1.37 9.80 21.91
N TYR A 310 -0.53 9.46 22.90
CA TYR A 310 0.86 9.96 22.99
C TYR A 310 1.83 9.25 22.03
N GLY A 311 1.54 8.00 21.64
CA GLY A 311 2.26 7.28 20.57
C GLY A 311 1.92 7.84 19.19
N LYS A 312 2.11 9.15 18.98
CA LYS A 312 1.78 9.82 17.70
C LYS A 312 2.77 9.51 16.59
N HIS A 313 4.03 9.23 16.94
CA HIS A 313 5.09 8.95 15.99
C HIS A 313 5.46 7.46 16.08
N CYS A 314 4.59 6.62 15.53
CA CYS A 314 5.02 5.30 15.07
C CYS A 314 5.40 5.47 13.60
N GLN A 315 6.69 5.69 13.32
CA GLN A 315 7.19 5.66 11.95
C GLN A 315 7.63 4.25 11.65
N ILE A 316 6.94 3.59 10.72
CA ILE A 316 7.41 2.35 10.14
C ILE A 316 8.30 2.75 8.98
N VAL A 317 9.60 2.54 9.11
CA VAL A 317 10.60 2.90 8.12
C VAL A 317 11.24 1.61 7.62
N ASN A 318 11.18 1.41 6.32
CA ASN A 318 11.81 0.31 5.56
C ASN A 318 11.17 -1.08 5.69
N ALA A 319 10.84 -1.66 4.52
CA ALA A 319 10.63 -3.09 4.33
C ALA A 319 11.61 -3.58 3.24
N PHE A 320 12.85 -3.88 3.64
CA PHE A 320 13.87 -4.40 2.71
C PHE A 320 14.61 -5.64 3.21
N MET A 321 14.25 -6.17 4.38
CA MET A 321 14.86 -7.39 4.90
C MET A 321 13.88 -8.54 4.76
N TYR A 322 14.29 -9.57 4.04
CA TYR A 322 13.57 -10.83 3.92
C TYR A 322 14.21 -11.83 4.90
N ASP A 323 13.44 -12.30 5.89
CA ASP A 323 13.91 -13.30 6.86
C ASP A 323 13.29 -14.68 6.55
N PRO A 324 14.04 -15.80 6.59
CA PRO A 324 13.55 -17.12 6.21
C PRO A 324 12.46 -17.66 7.16
N VAL A 325 11.46 -18.34 6.60
CA VAL A 325 10.28 -18.94 7.26
C VAL A 325 9.86 -20.21 6.52
N ASP A 326 9.45 -21.26 7.25
CA ASP A 326 8.95 -22.52 6.68
C ASP A 326 7.46 -22.47 6.28
N ALA A 327 7.11 -23.37 5.34
CA ALA A 327 5.97 -23.34 4.40
C ALA A 327 4.53 -23.26 4.94
N LEU A 328 3.60 -22.87 4.06
CA LEU A 328 2.25 -22.38 4.39
C LEU A 328 1.02 -23.12 3.90
N SER A 329 -0.05 -22.91 4.66
CA SER A 329 -1.32 -22.38 4.15
C SER A 329 -1.86 -21.36 5.18
N PHE A 330 -2.04 -20.10 4.79
CA PHE A 330 -2.19 -18.89 5.65
C PHE A 330 -0.96 -18.62 6.55
N MET A 331 -0.09 -17.65 6.21
CA MET A 331 1.11 -17.30 7.01
C MET A 331 0.76 -16.67 8.34
N VAL A 332 0.47 -17.53 9.28
CA VAL A 332 0.47 -17.23 10.70
C VAL A 332 1.49 -18.18 11.33
N PRO A 333 2.36 -17.71 12.24
CA PRO A 333 3.27 -18.57 12.99
C PRO A 333 2.52 -19.81 13.53
N GLU A 334 3.13 -21.00 13.47
CA GLU A 334 2.46 -22.29 13.78
C GLU A 334 1.69 -22.25 15.12
N GLU A 335 2.25 -21.56 16.11
CA GLU A 335 1.68 -21.34 17.44
C GLU A 335 0.31 -20.63 17.43
N ARG A 336 0.06 -19.79 16.43
CA ARG A 336 -1.16 -18.97 16.30
C ARG A 336 -2.15 -19.50 15.26
N ALA A 337 -1.74 -20.44 14.41
CA ALA A 337 -2.57 -20.96 13.33
C ALA A 337 -3.91 -21.50 13.83
N HIS A 338 -3.92 -22.23 14.95
CA HIS A 338 -5.14 -22.79 15.54
C HIS A 338 -6.11 -21.70 16.06
N GLN A 339 -5.60 -20.70 16.78
CA GLN A 339 -6.42 -19.61 17.32
C GLN A 339 -7.05 -18.76 16.21
N LEU A 340 -6.25 -18.41 15.19
CA LEU A 340 -6.70 -17.60 14.08
C LEU A 340 -7.69 -18.36 13.19
N GLY A 341 -7.41 -19.63 12.89
CA GLY A 341 -8.32 -20.50 12.14
C GLY A 341 -9.69 -20.62 12.82
N LYS A 342 -9.72 -20.76 14.15
CA LYS A 342 -10.98 -20.77 14.92
C LYS A 342 -11.72 -19.43 14.83
N LYS A 343 -11.02 -18.30 14.98
CA LYS A 343 -11.62 -16.95 14.91
C LYS A 343 -12.22 -16.66 13.53
N ILE A 344 -11.56 -17.08 12.46
CA ILE A 344 -12.05 -16.93 11.08
C ILE A 344 -13.27 -17.82 10.85
N CYS A 345 -13.21 -19.10 11.24
CA CYS A 345 -14.35 -20.02 11.10
C CYS A 345 -15.59 -19.50 11.84
N GLN A 346 -15.40 -18.95 13.04
CA GLN A 346 -16.48 -18.36 13.84
C GLN A 346 -17.08 -17.11 13.16
N ARG A 347 -16.24 -16.16 12.71
CA ARG A 347 -16.72 -14.97 11.99
C ARG A 347 -17.48 -15.33 10.72
N LEU A 348 -17.01 -16.33 9.96
CA LEU A 348 -17.72 -16.78 8.76
C LEU A 348 -19.07 -17.42 9.10
N LYS A 349 -19.14 -18.20 10.18
CA LYS A 349 -20.41 -18.77 10.67
C LYS A 349 -21.41 -17.69 11.06
N ASP A 350 -20.94 -16.61 11.68
CA ASP A 350 -21.80 -15.54 12.18
C ASP A 350 -22.30 -14.61 11.05
N ASN A 351 -21.56 -14.50 9.94
CA ASN A 351 -21.89 -13.60 8.82
C ASN A 351 -22.54 -14.31 7.62
N ILE A 352 -22.37 -15.62 7.46
CA ILE A 352 -23.00 -16.36 6.35
C ILE A 352 -24.43 -16.76 6.77
N PRO A 353 -25.47 -16.37 6.01
CA PRO A 353 -26.85 -16.72 6.32
C PRO A 353 -27.10 -18.23 6.23
N GLN A 354 -28.08 -18.74 6.99
CA GLN A 354 -28.43 -20.16 6.95
C GLN A 354 -29.03 -20.56 5.60
N HIS A 355 -28.50 -21.65 5.03
CA HIS A 355 -29.01 -22.25 3.80
C HIS A 355 -29.88 -23.49 4.07
N LEU A 356 -30.56 -23.99 3.04
CA LEU A 356 -31.35 -25.23 3.12
C LEU A 356 -30.50 -26.49 3.32
N PHE A 357 -29.17 -26.38 3.20
CA PHE A 357 -28.21 -27.45 3.41
C PHE A 357 -27.15 -27.02 4.42
N VAL A 358 -26.53 -28.01 5.08
CA VAL A 358 -25.48 -27.75 6.07
C VAL A 358 -24.21 -27.26 5.37
N VAL A 359 -23.76 -26.07 5.72
CA VAL A 359 -22.50 -25.51 5.21
C VAL A 359 -21.40 -25.78 6.25
N SER A 360 -20.35 -26.49 5.83
CA SER A 360 -19.18 -26.76 6.67
C SER A 360 -18.08 -25.77 6.34
N ILE A 361 -17.66 -24.99 7.33
CA ILE A 361 -16.52 -24.09 7.25
C ILE A 361 -15.32 -24.80 7.89
N GLN A 362 -14.18 -24.85 7.21
CA GLN A 362 -12.98 -25.53 7.70
C GLN A 362 -11.74 -24.68 7.44
N ALA A 363 -10.87 -24.57 8.46
CA ALA A 363 -9.50 -24.08 8.32
C ALA A 363 -8.55 -25.29 8.29
N LYS A 364 -7.64 -25.32 7.31
CA LYS A 364 -6.68 -26.40 7.11
C LYS A 364 -5.25 -25.87 7.06
N VAL A 365 -4.31 -26.63 7.62
CA VAL A 365 -2.86 -26.42 7.51
C VAL A 365 -2.24 -27.70 6.99
N GLY A 366 -1.55 -27.65 5.83
CA GLY A 366 -0.93 -28.83 5.22
C GLY A 366 -1.91 -29.97 4.93
N GLY A 367 -3.16 -29.66 4.59
CA GLY A 367 -4.23 -30.64 4.36
C GLY A 367 -4.93 -31.18 5.62
N LYS A 368 -4.38 -30.94 6.81
CA LYS A 368 -4.99 -31.33 8.10
C LYS A 368 -5.94 -30.22 8.58
N VAL A 369 -7.17 -30.59 8.97
CA VAL A 369 -8.16 -29.65 9.52
C VAL A 369 -7.71 -29.22 10.93
N ILE A 370 -7.51 -27.92 11.13
CA ILE A 370 -7.11 -27.33 12.41
C ILE A 370 -8.28 -26.68 13.17
N ALA A 371 -9.29 -26.20 12.46
CA ALA A 371 -10.53 -25.69 13.05
C ALA A 371 -11.69 -25.93 12.07
N ALA A 372 -12.89 -26.16 12.59
CA ALA A 372 -14.07 -26.35 11.76
C ALA A 372 -15.32 -25.84 12.48
N GLU A 373 -16.21 -25.20 11.74
CA GLU A 373 -17.52 -24.75 12.20
C GLU A 373 -18.60 -25.23 11.22
N LYS A 374 -19.82 -25.43 11.72
CA LYS A 374 -20.97 -25.82 10.88
C LYS A 374 -22.09 -24.81 11.02
N ILE A 375 -22.63 -24.39 9.88
CA ILE A 375 -23.86 -23.61 9.81
C ILE A 375 -25.01 -24.61 9.64
N GLY A 376 -25.93 -24.62 10.60
CA GLY A 376 -27.11 -25.48 10.57
C GLY A 376 -28.03 -25.15 9.41
N SER A 377 -28.73 -26.14 8.87
CA SER A 377 -29.71 -25.93 7.80
C SER A 377 -31.05 -25.46 8.37
N THR A 378 -31.71 -24.52 7.69
CA THR A 378 -33.12 -24.17 7.90
C THR A 378 -34.00 -25.23 7.24
N GLY A 379 -33.89 -26.47 7.70
CA GLY A 379 -34.73 -27.56 7.24
C GLY A 379 -36.17 -27.34 7.72
N LYS A 380 -37.14 -27.30 6.80
CA LYS A 380 -38.54 -27.51 7.18
C LYS A 380 -38.69 -28.95 7.70
N ASN A 381 -39.27 -29.12 8.89
CA ASN A 381 -39.64 -30.42 9.44
C ASN A 381 -40.72 -31.07 8.57
N VAL A 382 -40.32 -31.90 7.61
CA VAL A 382 -41.26 -32.57 6.68
C VAL A 382 -42.06 -33.68 7.37
N THR A 383 -41.60 -34.18 8.53
CA THR A 383 -42.27 -35.23 9.32
C THR A 383 -43.36 -34.73 10.25
N ALA A 384 -43.50 -33.41 10.46
CA ALA A 384 -44.53 -32.85 11.35
C ALA A 384 -45.96 -33.18 10.89
N ASN A 385 -46.20 -33.31 9.57
CA ASN A 385 -47.51 -33.63 9.02
C ASN A 385 -47.74 -35.14 8.79
N VAL A 386 -46.75 -36.00 9.07
CA VAL A 386 -46.86 -37.45 8.79
C VAL A 386 -47.25 -38.27 10.03
N MET A 387 -47.13 -37.70 11.24
CA MET A 387 -47.48 -38.39 12.49
C MET A 387 -48.97 -38.33 12.88
N GLU A 388 -49.82 -37.60 12.16
CA GLU A 388 -51.28 -37.60 12.41
C GLU A 388 -52.05 -38.71 11.68
N GLY A 389 -51.39 -39.54 10.85
CA GLY A 389 -52.07 -40.46 9.93
C GLY A 389 -51.92 -41.96 10.20
N ILE A 390 -51.10 -42.40 11.17
CA ILE A 390 -50.84 -43.84 11.35
C ILE A 390 -50.78 -44.21 12.84
N THR A 391 -51.96 -44.30 13.46
CA THR A 391 -52.21 -45.19 14.60
C THR A 391 -53.27 -46.21 14.16
N PRO A 392 -52.89 -47.48 13.89
CA PRO A 392 -53.86 -48.55 13.78
C PRO A 392 -54.36 -48.91 15.18
N GLU A 393 -55.68 -49.00 15.34
CA GLU A 393 -56.31 -49.55 16.54
C GLU A 393 -55.73 -50.93 16.88
N ARG A 394 -55.28 -51.06 18.13
CA ARG A 394 -55.28 -52.32 18.89
C ARG A 394 -55.53 -52.05 20.35
#